data_AF-A0A6A3N1A6-F1
#
_entry.id   AF-A0A6A3N1A6-F1
#
_cell.length_a   1.000
_cell.length_b   1.000
_cell.length_c   1.000
_cell.angle_alpha   90.00
_cell.angle_beta   90.00
_cell.angle_gamma   90.00
#
_symmetry.space_group_name_H-M   'P 1'
#
loop_
_entity.id
_entity.type
_entity.pdbx_description
1 polymer ?
#
loop_
_entity_poly.entity_id
_entity_poly.type
_entity_poly.pdbx_seq_one_letter_code
_entity_poly.pdbx_strand_id
1 'polypeptide(L)'
;MVDSGNRLLARQAFTHLFDAHWATLEKMASLLGEAAFAGFTSLPAEQQRARVERFDKYESSLIAHVSAAAQEDARATMRSEKQSAAPGSATNTASFAARPTTTKPVKMSVPKSDGKDSDSLFFWVREIEIALSHGQINDTRVQVAFALSNLGGRARAWAMARETAIPGYFTSWSFMEQELRSTFLLANVAYRHRSSFLRCKQGKRSLQDYIMELHNLEAAMAGAPLSEDVQVTVFMDGVRTGPVRTELFRRQPKTFNEAVHIAMLEDHCVRSAQGHTPHVEASEGPTPMEISLAESARSQKTQRASGRCFGCNQPGHFRRNCPTNPWKAPRDKKY
;
A
#
# COMPACT_ATOMS: atom_id res chain seq x y z
N MET A 1 7.75 -3.78 49.10
CA MET A 1 8.59 -2.90 48.26
C MET A 1 7.69 -1.82 47.71
N VAL A 2 8.16 -0.58 47.79
CA VAL A 2 7.35 0.65 47.79
C VAL A 2 6.80 0.98 46.40
N ASP A 3 5.49 1.21 46.36
CA ASP A 3 4.71 1.76 45.25
C ASP A 3 5.32 3.11 44.81
N SER A 4 5.92 3.12 43.62
CA SER A 4 6.76 4.24 43.13
C SER A 4 6.11 5.01 41.97
N GLY A 5 4.77 5.05 41.90
CA GLY A 5 4.07 5.73 40.83
C GLY A 5 2.85 6.50 41.31
N ASN A 6 3.04 7.67 41.95
CA ASN A 6 2.09 8.80 41.94
C ASN A 6 2.53 9.94 42.90
N ARG A 7 3.68 10.55 42.64
CA ARG A 7 4.06 11.84 43.30
C ARG A 7 4.23 12.97 42.30
N LEU A 8 3.38 13.01 41.28
CA LEU A 8 3.62 13.90 40.13
C LEU A 8 3.07 15.31 40.28
N LEU A 9 1.99 15.53 41.03
CA LEU A 9 1.39 16.86 41.15
C LEU A 9 0.83 17.06 42.57
N ALA A 10 1.44 17.96 43.34
CA ALA A 10 0.85 18.37 44.61
C ALA A 10 -0.28 19.37 44.34
N ARG A 11 -1.52 19.02 44.71
CA ARG A 11 -2.70 19.88 44.55
C ARG A 11 -2.53 21.28 45.14
N GLN A 12 -1.66 21.41 46.15
CA GLN A 12 -1.27 22.68 46.76
C GLN A 12 -0.59 23.67 45.79
N ALA A 13 0.01 23.19 44.69
CA ALA A 13 0.66 24.03 43.68
C ALA A 13 -0.33 24.62 42.64
N PHE A 14 -1.60 24.19 42.65
CA PHE A 14 -2.60 24.52 41.63
C PHE A 14 -3.93 24.96 42.22
N THR A 15 -3.89 25.82 43.26
CA THR A 15 -5.08 26.34 43.95
C THR A 15 -6.04 27.13 43.07
N HIS A 16 -5.62 27.50 41.84
CA HIS A 16 -6.42 28.21 40.85
C HIS A 16 -7.20 27.29 39.89
N LEU A 17 -7.02 25.97 39.99
CA LEU A 17 -7.76 24.95 39.24
C LEU A 17 -8.94 24.43 40.07
N PHE A 18 -10.13 24.39 39.47
CA PHE A 18 -11.32 23.76 40.04
C PHE A 18 -11.21 22.23 39.97
N ASP A 19 -12.01 21.52 40.76
CA ASP A 19 -11.98 20.04 40.86
C ASP A 19 -12.03 19.31 39.51
N ALA A 20 -12.87 19.79 38.59
CA ALA A 20 -12.97 19.23 37.25
C ALA A 20 -11.65 19.39 36.45
N HIS A 21 -11.04 20.58 36.51
CA HIS A 21 -9.76 20.85 35.84
C HIS A 21 -8.60 20.07 36.49
N TRP A 22 -8.67 19.82 37.80
CA TRP A 22 -7.69 19.00 38.51
C TRP A 22 -7.73 17.53 38.02
N ALA A 23 -8.91 16.94 37.91
CA ALA A 23 -9.07 15.58 37.40
C ALA A 23 -8.57 15.44 35.95
N THR A 24 -8.87 16.42 35.10
CA THR A 24 -8.34 16.47 33.71
C THR A 24 -6.82 16.61 33.69
N LEU A 25 -6.23 17.38 34.61
CA LEU A 25 -4.78 17.53 34.72
C LEU A 25 -4.08 16.23 35.14
N GLU A 26 -4.62 15.52 36.13
CA GLU A 26 -4.11 14.20 36.56
C GLU A 26 -4.16 13.19 35.41
N LYS A 27 -5.26 13.20 34.66
CA LYS A 27 -5.44 12.36 33.47
C LYS A 27 -4.44 12.71 32.37
N MET A 28 -4.26 14.00 32.11
CA MET A 28 -3.28 14.50 31.14
C MET A 28 -1.85 14.08 31.54
N ALA A 29 -1.50 14.14 32.83
CA ALA A 29 -0.19 13.72 33.35
C ALA A 29 0.02 12.20 33.22
N SER A 30 -1.02 11.41 33.49
CA SER A 30 -0.99 9.95 33.32
C SER A 30 -0.83 9.53 31.85
N LEU A 31 -1.42 10.26 30.90
CA LEU A 31 -1.43 9.90 29.48
C LEU A 31 -0.19 10.36 28.72
N LEU A 32 0.35 11.53 29.06
CA LEU A 32 1.44 12.17 28.31
C LEU A 32 2.83 11.98 28.96
N GLY A 33 2.88 11.54 30.22
CA GLY A 33 4.12 11.32 30.97
C GLY A 33 4.86 12.61 31.36
N GLU A 34 5.89 12.46 32.21
CA GLU A 34 6.64 13.57 32.83
C GLU A 34 7.26 14.55 31.82
N ALA A 35 7.83 14.04 30.73
CA ALA A 35 8.54 14.84 29.73
C ALA A 35 7.61 15.82 28.99
N ALA A 36 6.34 15.47 28.81
CA ALA A 36 5.35 16.35 28.16
C ALA A 36 4.82 17.46 29.08
N PHE A 37 5.03 17.31 30.39
CA PHE A 37 4.69 18.28 31.43
C PHE A 37 5.84 19.23 31.80
N ALA A 38 7.03 19.04 31.22
CA ALA A 38 8.17 19.92 31.43
C ALA A 38 7.78 21.38 31.11
N GLY A 39 7.91 22.26 32.11
CA GLY A 39 7.58 23.68 31.99
C GLY A 39 6.09 24.03 32.14
N PHE A 40 5.20 23.07 32.39
CA PHE A 40 3.78 23.36 32.64
C PHE A 40 3.59 24.19 33.92
N THR A 41 4.32 23.85 34.99
CA THR A 41 4.31 24.57 36.28
C THR A 41 4.89 25.98 36.19
N SER A 42 5.74 26.26 35.19
CA SER A 42 6.29 27.60 34.94
C SER A 42 5.35 28.53 34.16
N LEU A 43 4.23 28.03 33.65
CA LEU A 43 3.26 28.86 32.93
C LEU A 43 2.41 29.68 33.91
N PRO A 44 1.93 30.88 33.51
CA PRO A 44 0.92 31.61 34.27
C PRO A 44 -0.37 30.78 34.47
N ALA A 45 -1.05 30.98 35.61
CA ALA A 45 -2.26 30.25 36.01
C ALA A 45 -3.38 30.23 34.95
N GLU A 46 -3.53 31.32 34.19
CA GLU A 46 -4.49 31.40 33.09
C GLU A 46 -4.12 30.50 31.91
N GLN A 47 -2.83 30.40 31.58
CA GLN A 47 -2.34 29.53 30.52
C GLN A 47 -2.37 28.05 30.91
N GLN A 48 -2.14 27.74 32.19
CA GLN A 48 -2.31 26.39 32.74
C GLN A 48 -3.77 25.93 32.58
N ARG A 49 -4.74 26.77 32.98
CA ARG A 49 -6.18 26.51 32.79
C ARG A 49 -6.55 26.30 31.33
N ALA A 50 -6.18 27.25 30.46
CA ALA A 50 -6.51 27.17 29.04
C ALA A 50 -5.93 25.90 28.38
N ARG A 51 -4.78 25.41 28.84
CA ARG A 51 -4.16 24.18 28.32
C ARG A 51 -4.92 22.93 28.79
N VAL A 52 -5.37 22.88 30.04
CA VAL A 52 -6.21 21.81 30.56
C VAL A 52 -7.57 21.78 29.86
N GLU A 53 -8.22 22.93 29.67
CA GLU A 53 -9.51 23.03 28.97
C GLU A 53 -9.40 22.62 27.49
N ARG A 54 -8.30 22.96 26.81
CA ARG A 54 -8.06 22.48 25.44
C ARG A 54 -7.90 20.97 25.38
N PHE A 55 -7.23 20.38 26.37
CA PHE A 55 -7.08 18.94 26.46
C PHE A 55 -8.43 18.26 26.71
N ASP A 56 -9.22 18.78 27.64
CA ASP A 56 -10.58 18.30 27.95
C ASP A 56 -11.50 18.33 26.72
N LYS A 57 -11.47 19.45 25.98
CA LYS A 57 -12.25 19.63 24.76
C LYS A 57 -11.78 18.70 23.64
N TYR A 58 -10.47 18.53 23.48
CA TYR A 58 -9.91 17.60 22.49
C TYR A 58 -10.33 16.17 22.80
N GLU A 59 -10.21 15.75 24.06
CA GLU A 59 -10.61 14.42 24.49
C GLU A 59 -12.10 14.17 24.31
N SER A 60 -12.95 15.10 24.74
CA SER A 60 -14.40 15.02 24.56
C SER A 60 -14.79 14.92 23.08
N SER A 61 -14.11 15.68 22.21
CA SER A 61 -14.31 15.61 20.76
C SER A 61 -13.85 14.28 20.17
N LEU A 62 -12.75 13.70 20.68
CA LEU A 62 -12.24 12.42 20.21
C LEU A 62 -13.18 11.27 20.62
N ILE A 63 -13.67 11.28 21.86
CA ILE A 63 -14.67 10.32 22.35
C ILE A 63 -15.96 10.41 21.52
N ALA A 64 -16.43 11.62 21.24
CA ALA A 64 -17.60 11.83 20.38
C ALA A 64 -17.39 11.24 18.98
N HIS A 65 -16.24 11.49 18.35
CA HIS A 65 -15.91 10.94 17.02
C HIS A 65 -15.85 9.42 17.01
N VAL A 66 -15.18 8.80 17.99
CA VAL A 66 -15.08 7.33 18.10
C VAL A 66 -16.46 6.71 18.35
N SER A 67 -17.28 7.34 19.19
CA SER A 67 -18.65 6.86 19.46
C SER A 67 -19.57 6.98 18.24
N ALA A 68 -19.44 8.07 17.46
CA ALA A 68 -20.20 8.26 16.24
C ALA A 68 -19.80 7.25 15.16
N ALA A 69 -18.50 6.98 14.99
CA ALA A 69 -18.01 5.96 14.08
C ALA A 69 -18.53 4.55 14.46
N ALA A 70 -18.48 4.20 15.75
CA ALA A 70 -19.00 2.92 16.24
C ALA A 70 -20.52 2.80 16.05
N GLN A 71 -21.28 3.88 16.19
CA GLN A 71 -22.73 3.90 15.92
C GLN A 71 -23.05 3.76 14.43
N GLU A 72 -22.23 4.35 13.55
CA GLU A 72 -22.38 4.22 12.09
C GLU A 72 -22.11 2.79 11.63
N ASP A 73 -21.06 2.16 12.17
CA ASP A 73 -20.75 0.75 11.92
C ASP A 73 -21.88 -0.17 12.39
N ALA A 74 -22.41 0.04 13.60
CA ALA A 74 -23.55 -0.73 14.11
C ALA A 74 -24.81 -0.55 13.26
N ARG A 75 -25.06 0.65 12.73
CA ARG A 75 -26.17 0.93 11.80
C ARG A 75 -25.96 0.26 10.45
N ALA A 76 -24.73 0.24 9.94
CA ALA A 76 -24.39 -0.45 8.69
C ALA A 76 -24.61 -1.97 8.83
N THR A 77 -24.22 -2.57 9.95
CA THR A 77 -24.49 -3.99 10.26
C THR A 77 -25.98 -4.29 10.31
N MET A 78 -26.77 -3.50 11.05
CA MET A 78 -28.22 -3.71 11.14
C MET A 78 -28.95 -3.48 9.79
N ARG A 79 -28.45 -2.59 8.93
CA ARG A 79 -29.00 -2.38 7.59
C ARG A 79 -28.72 -3.55 6.66
N SER A 80 -27.53 -4.15 6.77
CA SER A 80 -27.17 -5.37 6.04
C SER A 80 -28.05 -6.55 6.44
N GLU A 81 -28.30 -6.75 7.75
CA GLU A 81 -29.18 -7.81 8.25
C GLU A 81 -30.65 -7.63 7.81
N LYS A 82 -31.17 -6.39 7.83
CA LYS A 82 -32.55 -6.11 7.36
C LYS A 82 -32.73 -6.30 5.85
N GLN A 83 -31.69 -6.11 5.04
CA GLN A 83 -31.75 -6.34 3.59
C GLN A 83 -31.70 -7.82 3.21
N SER A 84 -31.14 -8.67 4.08
CA SER A 84 -31.18 -10.14 3.91
C SER A 84 -32.49 -10.77 4.40
N ALA A 85 -33.36 -10.03 5.10
CA ALA A 85 -34.64 -10.51 5.62
C ALA A 85 -35.84 -9.91 4.87
N ALA A 86 -35.96 -10.16 3.56
CA ALA A 86 -37.21 -9.95 2.83
C ALA A 86 -38.05 -11.25 2.84
N PRO A 87 -39.37 -11.20 3.08
CA PRO A 87 -40.20 -12.41 3.15
C PRO A 87 -40.51 -12.92 1.74
N GLY A 88 -39.92 -14.06 1.38
CA GLY A 88 -40.39 -14.86 0.25
C GLY A 88 -41.76 -15.46 0.57
N SER A 89 -42.74 -15.19 -0.30
CA SER A 89 -44.10 -15.69 -0.22
C SER A 89 -44.16 -17.21 -0.08
N ALA A 90 -45.06 -17.67 0.79
CA ALA A 90 -45.27 -19.06 1.14
C ALA A 90 -45.81 -19.91 -0.03
N THR A 91 -45.24 -21.10 -0.20
CA THR A 91 -45.96 -22.28 -0.67
C THR A 91 -45.48 -23.51 0.12
N ASN A 92 -46.43 -24.20 0.75
CA ASN A 92 -46.24 -25.36 1.62
C ASN A 92 -45.46 -26.50 0.92
N THR A 93 -44.40 -27.01 1.54
CA THR A 93 -44.09 -28.45 1.50
C THR A 93 -43.23 -28.86 2.69
N ALA A 94 -43.79 -29.76 3.51
CA ALA A 94 -43.19 -30.74 4.41
C ALA A 94 -41.90 -30.39 5.18
N SER A 95 -41.99 -30.50 6.51
CA SER A 95 -40.85 -30.67 7.43
C SER A 95 -39.83 -31.67 6.89
N PHE A 96 -38.74 -31.16 6.33
CA PHE A 96 -37.44 -31.81 6.41
C PHE A 96 -36.60 -30.93 7.33
N ALA A 97 -36.18 -31.49 8.46
CA ALA A 97 -35.18 -30.86 9.30
C ALA A 97 -33.99 -30.48 8.41
N ALA A 98 -33.76 -29.18 8.23
CA ALA A 98 -32.58 -28.69 7.53
C ALA A 98 -31.36 -29.15 8.33
N ARG A 99 -30.70 -30.19 7.81
CA ARG A 99 -29.37 -30.61 8.26
C ARG A 99 -28.49 -29.36 8.23
N PRO A 100 -27.77 -29.01 9.32
CA PRO A 100 -26.83 -27.90 9.26
C PRO A 100 -25.86 -28.20 8.12
N THR A 101 -25.89 -27.37 7.09
CA THR A 101 -24.87 -27.37 6.04
C THR A 101 -23.59 -26.89 6.72
N THR A 102 -22.85 -27.84 7.27
CA THR A 102 -21.46 -27.64 7.65
C THR A 102 -20.70 -27.42 6.34
N THR A 103 -20.63 -26.17 5.89
CA THR A 103 -19.66 -25.77 4.88
C THR A 103 -18.30 -26.16 5.44
N LYS A 104 -17.63 -27.12 4.80
CA LYS A 104 -16.30 -27.56 5.23
C LYS A 104 -15.39 -26.31 5.21
N PRO A 105 -14.69 -25.98 6.31
CA PRO A 105 -13.81 -24.82 6.34
C PRO A 105 -12.77 -24.96 5.22
N VAL A 106 -12.58 -23.89 4.45
CA VAL A 106 -11.59 -23.84 3.38
C VAL A 106 -10.21 -23.92 4.02
N LYS A 107 -9.42 -24.92 3.64
CA LYS A 107 -8.06 -25.10 4.14
C LYS A 107 -7.16 -24.04 3.50
N MET A 108 -7.03 -22.90 4.16
CA MET A 108 -6.14 -21.81 3.76
C MET A 108 -4.71 -22.13 4.22
N SER A 109 -3.74 -22.08 3.30
CA SER A 109 -2.31 -22.07 3.65
C SER A 109 -1.83 -20.64 3.73
N VAL A 110 -1.37 -20.21 4.90
CA VAL A 110 -0.74 -18.90 5.07
C VAL A 110 0.78 -19.06 4.88
N PRO A 111 1.44 -18.22 4.06
CA PRO A 111 2.89 -18.20 3.97
C PRO A 111 3.53 -18.03 5.35
N LYS A 112 4.67 -18.69 5.58
CA LYS A 112 5.37 -18.55 6.88
C LYS A 112 6.05 -17.19 6.96
N SER A 113 5.74 -16.40 8.00
CA SER A 113 6.47 -15.16 8.29
C SER A 113 7.66 -15.42 9.21
N ASP A 114 8.85 -14.94 8.83
CA ASP A 114 10.08 -15.06 9.60
C ASP A 114 10.33 -13.86 10.55
N GLY A 115 9.49 -12.81 10.46
CA GLY A 115 9.62 -11.56 11.19
C GLY A 115 10.83 -10.71 10.78
N LYS A 116 11.28 -10.81 9.51
CA LYS A 116 12.44 -10.05 9.02
C LYS A 116 12.09 -8.67 8.49
N ASP A 117 10.98 -8.57 7.75
CA ASP A 117 10.52 -7.32 7.15
C ASP A 117 9.24 -6.84 7.84
N SER A 118 9.25 -5.61 8.37
CA SER A 118 8.10 -5.01 9.07
C SER A 118 6.85 -4.97 8.20
N ASP A 119 7.05 -4.71 6.92
CA ASP A 119 5.98 -4.54 5.93
C ASP A 119 5.37 -5.91 5.62
N SER A 120 6.19 -6.95 5.55
CA SER A 120 5.75 -8.35 5.41
C SER A 120 4.94 -8.83 6.62
N LEU A 121 5.30 -8.42 7.83
CA LEU A 121 4.55 -8.80 9.04
C LEU A 121 3.15 -8.18 9.05
N PHE A 122 2.99 -6.92 8.62
CA PHE A 122 1.68 -6.27 8.54
C PHE A 122 0.72 -7.05 7.62
N PHE A 123 1.16 -7.37 6.41
CA PHE A 123 0.35 -8.15 5.46
C PHE A 123 0.10 -9.57 5.96
N TRP A 124 1.09 -10.20 6.61
CA TRP A 124 0.92 -11.55 7.16
C TRP A 124 -0.12 -11.62 8.29
N VAL A 125 -0.15 -10.63 9.20
CA VAL A 125 -1.19 -10.55 10.24
C VAL A 125 -2.58 -10.51 9.59
N ARG A 126 -2.73 -9.73 8.52
CA ARG A 126 -3.99 -9.66 7.76
C ARG A 126 -4.35 -11.00 7.10
N GLU A 127 -3.37 -11.72 6.57
CA GLU A 127 -3.59 -13.06 6.01
C GLU A 127 -4.07 -14.06 7.08
N ILE A 128 -3.53 -14.01 8.30
CA ILE A 128 -3.99 -14.83 9.41
C ILE A 128 -5.43 -14.49 9.79
N GLU A 129 -5.78 -13.20 9.94
CA GLU A 129 -7.17 -12.78 10.23
C GLU A 129 -8.18 -13.32 9.21
N ILE A 130 -7.83 -13.22 7.92
CA ILE A 130 -8.63 -13.75 6.81
C ILE A 130 -8.76 -15.27 6.96
N ALA A 131 -7.65 -15.99 7.19
CA ALA A 131 -7.67 -17.44 7.36
C ALA A 131 -8.48 -17.91 8.59
N LEU A 132 -8.39 -17.21 9.71
CA LEU A 132 -9.19 -17.49 10.91
C LEU A 132 -10.69 -17.30 10.64
N SER A 133 -11.04 -16.19 9.97
CA SER A 133 -12.42 -15.85 9.64
C SER A 133 -13.05 -16.85 8.66
N HIS A 134 -12.38 -17.13 7.54
CA HIS A 134 -12.86 -18.09 6.54
C HIS A 134 -12.78 -19.55 7.00
N GLY A 135 -11.82 -19.87 7.86
CA GLY A 135 -11.72 -21.17 8.51
C GLY A 135 -12.75 -21.38 9.61
N GLN A 136 -13.55 -20.36 9.95
CA GLN A 136 -14.53 -20.37 11.05
C GLN A 136 -13.89 -20.82 12.37
N ILE A 137 -12.63 -20.45 12.59
CA ILE A 137 -11.85 -20.84 13.77
C ILE A 137 -12.20 -19.86 14.89
N ASN A 138 -13.23 -20.19 15.66
CA ASN A 138 -13.72 -19.32 16.75
C ASN A 138 -13.07 -19.63 18.10
N ASP A 139 -12.55 -20.84 18.27
CA ASP A 139 -11.88 -21.23 19.51
C ASP A 139 -10.55 -20.51 19.66
N THR A 140 -10.41 -19.78 20.77
CA THR A 140 -9.26 -18.92 21.04
C THR A 140 -7.93 -19.69 21.10
N ARG A 141 -7.92 -20.91 21.65
CA ARG A 141 -6.71 -21.73 21.71
C ARG A 141 -6.35 -22.29 20.34
N VAL A 142 -7.34 -22.66 19.53
CA VAL A 142 -7.12 -23.11 18.15
C VAL A 142 -6.61 -21.97 17.27
N GLN A 143 -7.11 -20.74 17.45
CA GLN A 143 -6.60 -19.56 16.75
C GLN A 143 -5.11 -19.33 17.03
N VAL A 144 -4.72 -19.37 18.32
CA VAL A 144 -3.31 -19.23 18.75
C VAL A 144 -2.45 -20.36 18.18
N ALA A 145 -2.91 -21.62 18.28
CA ALA A 145 -2.18 -22.76 17.74
C ALA A 145 -2.01 -22.66 16.21
N PHE A 146 -3.05 -22.22 15.50
CA PHE A 146 -3.00 -21.96 14.07
C PHE A 146 -1.97 -20.87 13.74
N ALA A 147 -2.01 -19.73 14.41
CA ALA A 147 -1.04 -18.65 14.23
C ALA A 147 0.41 -19.11 14.50
N LEU A 148 0.65 -19.80 15.61
CA LEU A 148 1.96 -20.38 15.96
C LEU A 148 2.46 -21.36 14.89
N SER A 149 1.57 -22.16 14.31
CA SER A 149 1.92 -23.11 13.24
C SER A 149 2.40 -22.43 11.96
N ASN A 150 1.90 -21.21 11.70
CA ASN A 150 2.22 -20.40 10.53
C ASN A 150 3.40 -19.42 10.76
N LEU A 151 3.93 -19.34 11.98
CA LEU A 151 5.18 -18.62 12.23
C LEU A 151 6.39 -19.42 11.74
N GLY A 152 7.33 -18.72 11.12
CA GLY A 152 8.64 -19.22 10.69
C GLY A 152 9.79 -18.47 11.37
N GLY A 153 11.02 -18.93 11.11
CA GLY A 153 12.25 -18.22 11.44
C GLY A 153 12.34 -17.66 12.87
N ARG A 154 12.69 -16.36 12.97
CA ARG A 154 12.89 -15.68 14.25
C ARG A 154 11.59 -15.47 15.01
N ALA A 155 10.51 -15.17 14.31
CA ALA A 155 9.19 -15.01 14.91
C ALA A 155 8.72 -16.28 15.62
N ARG A 156 8.95 -17.46 15.01
CA ARG A 156 8.65 -18.75 15.64
C ARG A 156 9.52 -19.00 16.87
N ALA A 157 10.83 -18.79 16.76
CA ALA A 157 11.75 -19.01 17.89
C ALA A 157 11.38 -18.13 19.10
N TRP A 158 11.06 -16.86 18.86
CA TRP A 158 10.58 -15.94 19.89
C TRP A 158 9.26 -16.42 20.52
N ALA A 159 8.27 -16.79 19.71
CA ALA A 159 6.97 -17.22 20.22
C ALA A 159 7.09 -18.51 21.05
N MET A 160 7.89 -19.47 20.60
CA MET A 160 8.16 -20.71 21.35
C MET A 160 8.92 -20.44 22.66
N ALA A 161 9.83 -19.47 22.69
CA ALA A 161 10.53 -19.07 23.91
C ALA A 161 9.55 -18.49 24.96
N ARG A 162 8.56 -17.68 24.53
CA ARG A 162 7.51 -17.16 25.41
C ARG A 162 6.63 -18.27 25.98
N GLU A 163 6.16 -19.19 25.13
CA GLU A 163 5.33 -20.33 25.55
C GLU A 163 6.06 -21.32 26.45
N THR A 164 7.37 -21.52 26.26
CA THR A 164 8.17 -22.41 27.13
C THR A 164 8.43 -21.79 28.50
N ALA A 165 8.61 -20.46 28.57
CA ALA A 165 8.78 -19.77 29.84
C ALA A 165 7.48 -19.73 30.66
N ILE A 166 6.34 -19.50 29.98
CA ILE A 166 5.02 -19.43 30.61
C ILE A 166 4.05 -20.23 29.72
N PRO A 167 3.71 -21.48 30.09
CA PRO A 167 2.77 -22.27 29.33
C PRO A 167 1.41 -21.58 29.19
N GLY A 168 0.96 -21.41 27.95
CA GLY A 168 -0.26 -20.70 27.63
C GLY A 168 -0.15 -19.18 27.71
N TYR A 169 1.08 -18.63 27.57
CA TYR A 169 1.37 -17.20 27.52
C TYR A 169 0.43 -16.46 26.55
N PHE A 170 0.22 -17.02 25.36
CA PHE A 170 -0.72 -16.46 24.40
C PHE A 170 -2.14 -16.91 24.76
N THR A 171 -2.89 -16.00 25.37
CA THR A 171 -4.28 -16.25 25.80
C THR A 171 -5.30 -16.08 24.68
N SER A 172 -4.98 -15.26 23.67
CA SER A 172 -5.82 -15.03 22.48
C SER A 172 -5.00 -14.62 21.25
N TRP A 173 -5.63 -14.70 20.07
CA TRP A 173 -5.04 -14.15 18.84
C TRP A 173 -4.77 -12.66 18.98
N SER A 174 -5.71 -11.87 19.51
CA SER A 174 -5.53 -10.43 19.69
C SER A 174 -4.33 -10.07 20.57
N PHE A 175 -4.12 -10.82 21.66
CA PHE A 175 -2.95 -10.64 22.52
C PHE A 175 -1.65 -11.03 21.81
N MET A 176 -1.67 -12.16 21.09
CA MET A 176 -0.52 -12.61 20.30
C MET A 176 -0.15 -11.62 19.19
N GLU A 177 -1.14 -11.06 18.50
CA GLU A 177 -0.97 -10.02 17.50
C GLU A 177 -0.33 -8.77 18.09
N GLN A 178 -0.83 -8.30 19.24
CA GLN A 178 -0.26 -7.14 19.93
C GLN A 178 1.22 -7.35 20.28
N GLU A 179 1.58 -8.53 20.80
CA GLU A 179 2.95 -8.89 21.14
C GLU A 179 3.85 -9.03 19.90
N LEU A 180 3.32 -9.59 18.81
CA LEU A 180 4.03 -9.67 17.54
C LEU A 180 4.30 -8.27 16.98
N ARG A 181 3.30 -7.39 16.99
CA ARG A 181 3.42 -6.01 16.54
C ARG A 181 4.44 -5.25 17.39
N SER A 182 4.38 -5.35 18.73
CA SER A 182 5.30 -4.65 19.61
C SER A 182 6.74 -5.15 19.52
N THR A 183 6.95 -6.44 19.24
CA THR A 183 8.28 -7.05 19.16
C THR A 183 8.95 -6.84 17.81
N PHE A 184 8.19 -6.97 16.72
CA PHE A 184 8.75 -7.03 15.36
C PHE A 184 8.46 -5.80 14.50
N LEU A 185 7.47 -4.96 14.85
CA LEU A 185 7.28 -3.68 14.18
C LEU A 185 8.12 -2.61 14.88
N LEU A 186 8.78 -1.78 14.07
CA LEU A 186 9.48 -0.60 14.56
C LEU A 186 8.50 0.41 15.15
N ALA A 187 8.91 1.11 16.21
CA ALA A 187 8.21 2.32 16.63
C ALA A 187 8.12 3.28 15.42
N ASN A 188 6.92 3.82 15.17
CA ASN A 188 6.61 4.72 14.05
C ASN A 188 6.51 4.07 12.65
N VAL A 189 6.12 2.79 12.51
CA VAL A 189 5.86 2.18 11.19
C VAL A 189 4.88 2.99 10.33
N ALA A 190 3.77 3.47 10.89
CA ALA A 190 2.80 4.30 10.16
C ALA A 190 3.44 5.58 9.58
N TYR A 191 4.25 6.28 10.39
CA TYR A 191 5.00 7.44 9.92
C TYR A 191 6.03 7.06 8.85
N ARG A 192 6.74 5.93 9.00
CA ARG A 192 7.72 5.48 8.01
C ARG A 192 7.07 5.18 6.66
N HIS A 193 5.95 4.45 6.64
CA HIS A 193 5.20 4.19 5.41
C HIS A 193 4.66 5.48 4.80
N ARG A 194 4.12 6.41 5.62
CA ARG A 194 3.69 7.73 5.14
C ARG A 194 4.83 8.53 4.53
N SER A 195 5.97 8.56 5.20
CA SER A 195 7.16 9.25 4.73
C SER A 195 7.71 8.63 3.44
N SER A 196 7.68 7.30 3.32
CA SER A 196 8.04 6.58 2.10
C SER A 196 7.07 6.84 0.97
N PHE A 197 5.75 6.86 1.24
CA PHE A 197 4.72 7.20 0.25
C PHE A 197 4.98 8.57 -0.35
N LEU A 198 5.16 9.60 0.49
CA LEU A 198 5.42 10.97 0.07
C LEU A 198 6.72 11.13 -0.76
N ARG A 199 7.70 10.25 -0.56
CA ARG A 199 8.98 10.25 -1.31
C ARG A 199 9.00 9.24 -2.45
N CYS A 200 7.94 8.47 -2.67
CA CYS A 200 7.92 7.39 -3.64
C CYS A 200 8.01 7.96 -5.07
N LYS A 201 8.97 7.48 -5.85
CA LYS A 201 9.22 7.90 -7.24
C LYS A 201 9.32 6.66 -8.14
N GLN A 202 8.82 6.74 -9.36
CA GLN A 202 8.88 5.64 -10.32
C GLN A 202 10.33 5.20 -10.59
N GLY A 203 11.24 6.17 -10.76
CA GLY A 203 12.65 5.89 -11.04
C GLY A 203 12.82 5.11 -12.34
N LYS A 204 13.54 3.98 -12.28
CA LYS A 204 13.78 3.07 -13.41
C LYS A 204 12.76 1.93 -13.51
N ARG A 205 11.82 1.83 -12.57
CA ARG A 205 10.85 0.74 -12.49
C ARG A 205 9.75 0.89 -13.54
N SER A 206 9.03 -0.21 -13.79
CA SER A 206 7.82 -0.13 -14.61
C SER A 206 6.79 0.78 -13.93
N LEU A 207 5.84 1.31 -14.70
CA LEU A 207 4.75 2.11 -14.13
C LEU A 207 3.91 1.26 -13.16
N GLN A 208 3.70 -0.02 -13.49
CA GLN A 208 2.93 -0.95 -12.67
C GLN A 208 3.60 -1.26 -11.32
N ASP A 209 4.92 -1.49 -11.29
CA ASP A 209 5.65 -1.73 -10.03
C ASP A 209 5.59 -0.50 -9.11
N TYR A 210 5.65 0.70 -9.70
CA TYR A 210 5.53 1.95 -8.96
C TYR A 210 4.13 2.14 -8.35
N ILE A 211 3.08 1.89 -9.14
CA ILE A 211 1.69 1.95 -8.66
C ILE A 211 1.47 0.92 -7.54
N MET A 212 1.98 -0.30 -7.71
CA MET A 212 1.87 -1.34 -6.69
C MET A 212 2.57 -0.95 -5.39
N GLU A 213 3.76 -0.36 -5.45
CA GLU A 213 4.45 0.13 -4.26
C GLU A 213 3.64 1.23 -3.55
N LEU A 214 3.04 2.17 -4.28
CA LEU A 214 2.18 3.19 -3.68
C LEU A 214 0.99 2.58 -2.94
N HIS A 215 0.28 1.63 -3.55
CA HIS A 215 -0.83 0.93 -2.89
C HIS A 215 -0.37 0.13 -1.67
N ASN A 216 0.79 -0.53 -1.73
CA ASN A 216 1.34 -1.27 -0.60
C ASN A 216 1.70 -0.33 0.57
N LEU A 217 2.31 0.82 0.27
CA LEU A 217 2.62 1.84 1.26
C LEU A 217 1.35 2.45 1.84
N GLU A 218 0.31 2.65 1.03
CA GLU A 218 -1.01 3.10 1.48
C GLU A 218 -1.64 2.12 2.47
N ALA A 219 -1.71 0.83 2.11
CA ALA A 219 -2.25 -0.22 2.95
C ALA A 219 -1.47 -0.36 4.28
N ALA A 220 -0.14 -0.26 4.23
CA ALA A 220 0.74 -0.47 5.39
C ALA A 220 0.77 0.71 6.39
N MET A 221 0.23 1.89 6.04
CA MET A 221 0.18 3.05 6.95
C MET A 221 -0.71 2.82 8.18
N ALA A 222 -1.64 1.84 8.15
CA ALA A 222 -2.54 1.51 9.26
C ALA A 222 -3.18 2.76 9.91
N GLY A 223 -3.99 3.49 9.14
CA GLY A 223 -4.64 4.72 9.57
C GLY A 223 -5.60 5.27 8.51
N ALA A 224 -6.15 6.46 8.75
CA ALA A 224 -7.00 7.12 7.77
C ALA A 224 -6.24 7.32 6.44
N PRO A 225 -6.88 7.04 5.29
CA PRO A 225 -6.24 7.20 3.99
C PRO A 225 -5.78 8.65 3.79
N LEU A 226 -4.71 8.82 3.03
CA LEU A 226 -4.28 10.15 2.59
C LEU A 226 -5.39 10.77 1.74
N SER A 227 -5.53 12.09 1.79
CA SER A 227 -6.48 12.79 0.94
C SER A 227 -6.11 12.61 -0.54
N GLU A 228 -7.12 12.55 -1.40
CA GLU A 228 -6.96 12.34 -2.84
C GLU A 228 -6.02 13.37 -3.48
N ASP A 229 -6.06 14.63 -3.04
CA ASP A 229 -5.16 15.68 -3.53
C ASP A 229 -3.69 15.35 -3.24
N VAL A 230 -3.38 14.80 -2.05
CA VAL A 230 -2.02 14.38 -1.70
C VAL A 230 -1.61 13.17 -2.53
N GLN A 231 -2.50 12.19 -2.68
CA GLN A 231 -2.19 10.98 -3.45
C GLN A 231 -1.93 11.29 -4.92
N VAL A 232 -2.80 12.09 -5.56
CA VAL A 232 -2.64 12.54 -6.94
C VAL A 232 -1.36 13.35 -7.10
N THR A 233 -1.08 14.28 -6.18
CA THR A 233 0.14 15.11 -6.26
C THR A 233 1.38 14.24 -6.17
N VAL A 234 1.47 13.33 -5.19
CA VAL A 234 2.60 12.40 -5.04
C VAL A 234 2.77 11.53 -6.28
N PHE A 235 1.67 10.98 -6.80
CA PHE A 235 1.69 10.15 -8.01
C PHE A 235 2.21 10.93 -9.21
N MET A 236 1.58 12.06 -9.55
CA MET A 236 1.98 12.89 -10.68
C MET A 236 3.43 13.36 -10.55
N ASP A 237 3.87 13.71 -9.34
CA ASP A 237 5.26 14.10 -9.07
C ASP A 237 6.24 12.94 -9.09
N GLY A 238 5.79 11.72 -8.84
CA GLY A 238 6.64 10.54 -8.85
C GLY A 238 6.70 9.80 -10.19
N VAL A 239 5.72 9.99 -11.07
CA VAL A 239 5.79 9.50 -12.45
C VAL A 239 6.96 10.17 -13.17
N ARG A 240 7.75 9.34 -13.87
CA ARG A 240 8.91 9.76 -14.66
C ARG A 240 8.49 10.70 -15.78
N THR A 241 9.30 11.72 -16.04
CA THR A 241 9.09 12.66 -17.14
C THR A 241 8.98 11.92 -18.48
N GLY A 242 7.91 12.19 -19.22
CA GLY A 242 7.59 11.52 -20.47
C GLY A 242 6.15 11.77 -20.92
N PRO A 243 5.66 11.01 -21.92
CA PRO A 243 4.29 11.15 -22.42
C PRO A 243 3.23 10.90 -21.34
N VAL A 244 3.41 9.86 -20.52
CA VAL A 244 2.53 9.53 -19.38
C VAL A 244 2.37 10.72 -18.42
N ARG A 245 3.48 11.30 -17.96
CA ARG A 245 3.44 12.48 -17.08
C ARG A 245 2.77 13.66 -17.79
N THR A 246 3.07 13.87 -19.07
CA THR A 246 2.46 14.96 -19.86
C THR A 246 0.95 14.83 -19.93
N GLU A 247 0.45 13.63 -20.18
CA GLU A 247 -0.99 13.38 -20.26
C GLU A 247 -1.68 13.59 -18.92
N LEU A 248 -1.06 13.18 -17.80
CA LEU A 248 -1.58 13.46 -16.47
C LEU A 248 -1.74 14.98 -16.20
N PHE A 249 -0.75 15.79 -16.59
CA PHE A 249 -0.84 17.26 -16.43
C PHE A 249 -1.92 17.89 -17.31
N ARG A 250 -2.17 17.33 -18.51
CA ARG A 250 -3.24 17.81 -19.39
C ARG A 250 -4.63 17.47 -18.85
N ARG A 251 -4.79 16.26 -18.32
CA ARG A 251 -6.09 15.73 -17.87
C ARG A 251 -6.48 16.20 -16.48
N GLN A 252 -5.51 16.54 -15.63
CA GLN A 252 -5.73 17.03 -14.26
C GLN A 252 -6.68 16.12 -13.45
N PRO A 253 -6.31 14.84 -13.24
CA PRO A 253 -7.14 13.90 -12.51
C PRO A 253 -7.42 14.39 -11.08
N LYS A 254 -8.61 14.08 -10.56
CA LYS A 254 -9.03 14.48 -9.21
C LYS A 254 -8.88 13.37 -8.17
N THR A 255 -8.70 12.14 -8.62
CA THR A 255 -8.53 10.97 -7.77
C THR A 255 -7.32 10.15 -8.18
N PHE A 256 -6.75 9.43 -7.22
CA PHE A 256 -5.60 8.57 -7.47
C PHE A 256 -5.93 7.47 -8.49
N ASN A 257 -7.10 6.85 -8.38
CA ASN A 257 -7.55 5.82 -9.32
C ASN A 257 -7.73 6.34 -10.75
N GLU A 258 -8.27 7.55 -10.92
CA GLU A 258 -8.36 8.20 -12.23
C GLU A 258 -6.96 8.48 -12.82
N ALA A 259 -6.05 8.98 -12.00
CA ALA A 259 -4.67 9.21 -12.41
C ALA A 259 -3.98 7.92 -12.84
N VAL A 260 -4.14 6.83 -12.07
CA VAL A 260 -3.63 5.49 -12.41
C VAL A 260 -4.19 5.00 -13.74
N HIS A 261 -5.50 5.15 -13.96
CA HIS A 261 -6.14 4.73 -15.21
C HIS A 261 -5.59 5.48 -16.43
N ILE A 262 -5.50 6.81 -16.36
CA ILE A 262 -4.92 7.65 -17.42
C ILE A 262 -3.46 7.24 -17.69
N ALA A 263 -2.67 7.07 -16.63
CA ALA A 263 -1.27 6.76 -16.76
C ALA A 263 -1.05 5.39 -17.43
N MET A 264 -1.85 4.40 -17.06
CA MET A 264 -1.76 3.05 -17.63
C MET A 264 -2.20 2.98 -19.08
N LEU A 265 -3.25 3.72 -19.44
CA LEU A 265 -3.70 3.85 -20.82
C LEU A 265 -2.61 4.50 -21.69
N GLU A 266 -2.03 5.61 -21.22
CA GLU A 266 -0.99 6.31 -21.96
C GLU A 266 0.29 5.46 -22.08
N ASP A 267 0.70 4.76 -21.02
CA ASP A 267 1.84 3.83 -21.08
C ASP A 267 1.62 2.73 -22.12
N HIS A 268 0.41 2.18 -22.19
CA HIS A 268 0.03 1.23 -23.23
C HIS A 268 0.10 1.83 -24.64
N CYS A 269 -0.47 3.02 -24.85
CA CYS A 269 -0.42 3.72 -26.14
C CYS A 269 1.02 4.01 -26.59
N VAL A 270 1.88 4.48 -25.70
CA VAL A 270 3.29 4.74 -25.98
C VAL A 270 4.02 3.46 -26.37
N ARG A 271 3.82 2.37 -25.62
CA ARG A 271 4.45 1.07 -25.91
C ARG A 271 3.98 0.49 -27.24
N SER A 272 2.69 0.65 -27.56
CA SER A 272 2.10 0.25 -28.84
C SER A 272 2.68 1.06 -30.01
N ALA A 273 2.75 2.38 -29.88
CA ALA A 273 3.29 3.28 -30.90
C ALA A 273 4.80 3.09 -31.12
N GLN A 274 5.55 2.68 -30.10
CA GLN A 274 6.98 2.39 -30.20
C GLN A 274 7.28 1.02 -30.84
N GLY A 275 6.27 0.26 -31.23
CA GLY A 275 6.44 -1.00 -31.96
C GLY A 275 7.11 -2.09 -31.12
N HIS A 276 6.79 -2.17 -29.82
CA HIS A 276 7.21 -3.32 -29.03
C HIS A 276 6.40 -4.54 -29.45
N THR A 277 6.89 -5.28 -30.44
CA THR A 277 6.51 -6.68 -30.60
C THR A 277 7.03 -7.42 -29.35
N PRO A 278 6.18 -8.03 -28.52
CA PRO A 278 6.69 -9.07 -27.65
C PRO A 278 7.37 -10.08 -28.57
N HIS A 279 8.60 -10.46 -28.25
CA HIS A 279 9.29 -11.54 -28.94
C HIS A 279 8.57 -12.86 -28.60
N VAL A 280 7.39 -13.04 -29.19
CA VAL A 280 6.79 -14.34 -29.39
C VAL A 280 7.65 -14.98 -30.46
N GLU A 281 8.38 -16.03 -30.09
CA GLU A 281 8.90 -16.97 -31.06
C GLU A 281 7.72 -17.50 -31.87
N ALA A 282 7.42 -16.84 -32.98
CA ALA A 282 6.45 -17.29 -33.96
C ALA A 282 7.10 -18.45 -34.75
N SER A 283 7.14 -19.62 -34.12
CA SER A 283 7.03 -20.86 -34.86
C SER A 283 5.60 -20.92 -35.37
N GLU A 284 5.37 -20.38 -36.57
CA GLU A 284 4.54 -20.95 -37.63
C GLU A 284 4.23 -19.87 -38.69
N GLY A 285 4.64 -20.20 -39.92
CA GLY A 285 4.06 -19.80 -41.22
C GLY A 285 3.48 -18.39 -41.43
N PRO A 286 3.87 -17.66 -42.49
CA PRO A 286 3.17 -16.43 -42.87
C PRO A 286 1.72 -16.75 -43.25
N THR A 287 0.76 -16.06 -42.62
CA THR A 287 -0.62 -16.02 -43.10
C THR A 287 -0.68 -15.22 -44.42
N PRO A 288 -1.36 -15.73 -45.45
CA PRO A 288 -1.34 -15.15 -46.78
C PRO A 288 -2.38 -14.03 -46.90
N MET A 289 -2.10 -12.84 -46.37
CA MET A 289 -2.87 -11.65 -46.75
C MET A 289 -2.15 -10.29 -46.63
N GLU A 290 -0.81 -10.25 -46.56
CA GLU A 290 -0.05 -8.98 -46.56
C GLU A 290 1.07 -8.97 -47.60
N ILE A 291 0.72 -9.19 -48.87
CA ILE A 291 1.70 -9.24 -49.98
C ILE A 291 2.20 -7.84 -50.35
N SER A 292 1.43 -6.76 -50.12
CA SER A 292 1.76 -5.43 -50.66
C SER A 292 2.80 -4.62 -49.84
N LEU A 293 3.05 -4.97 -48.57
CA LEU A 293 4.06 -4.29 -47.74
C LEU A 293 5.43 -5.00 -47.77
N ALA A 294 5.49 -6.25 -48.22
CA ALA A 294 6.71 -7.06 -48.26
C ALA A 294 7.65 -6.72 -49.44
N GLU A 295 7.14 -6.09 -50.50
CA GLU A 295 7.94 -5.74 -51.69
C GLU A 295 9.02 -4.66 -51.38
N SER A 296 8.68 -3.68 -50.52
CA SER A 296 9.58 -2.57 -50.17
C SER A 296 10.77 -3.04 -49.32
N ALA A 297 10.52 -3.93 -48.35
CA ALA A 297 11.56 -4.46 -47.47
C ALA A 297 12.48 -5.49 -48.16
N ARG A 298 11.96 -6.26 -49.13
CA ARG A 298 12.77 -7.22 -49.91
C ARG A 298 13.76 -6.53 -50.84
N SER A 299 13.38 -5.41 -51.45
CA SER A 299 14.25 -4.65 -52.37
C SER A 299 15.52 -4.11 -51.68
N GLN A 300 15.41 -3.69 -50.41
CA GLN A 300 16.58 -3.23 -49.64
C GLN A 300 17.50 -4.38 -49.20
N LYS A 301 16.95 -5.57 -48.95
CA LYS A 301 17.73 -6.74 -48.47
C LYS A 301 18.51 -7.42 -49.60
N THR A 302 17.98 -7.44 -50.82
CA THR A 302 18.67 -7.97 -52.01
C THR A 302 19.80 -7.06 -52.50
N GLN A 303 19.69 -5.73 -52.32
CA GLN A 303 20.78 -4.81 -52.66
C GLN A 303 22.02 -5.00 -51.76
N ARG A 304 21.84 -5.25 -50.46
CA ARG A 304 22.95 -5.47 -49.51
C ARG A 304 23.77 -6.72 -49.82
N ALA A 305 23.13 -7.78 -50.32
CA ALA A 305 23.80 -9.02 -50.72
C ALA A 305 24.54 -8.90 -52.07
N SER A 306 24.20 -7.91 -52.90
CA SER A 306 24.73 -7.79 -54.26
C SER A 306 26.10 -7.10 -54.38
N GLY A 307 26.64 -6.54 -53.29
CA GLY A 307 27.93 -5.84 -53.31
C GLY A 307 27.97 -4.58 -54.19
N ARG A 308 26.80 -4.05 -54.57
CA ARG A 308 26.65 -2.86 -55.41
C ARG A 308 26.58 -1.59 -54.56
N CYS A 309 27.12 -0.51 -55.11
CA CYS A 309 27.10 0.80 -54.47
C CYS A 309 25.66 1.34 -54.32
N PHE A 310 25.24 1.71 -53.11
CA PHE A 310 23.92 2.30 -52.83
C PHE A 310 23.67 3.71 -53.44
N GLY A 311 24.62 4.24 -54.21
CA GLY A 311 24.50 5.53 -54.89
C GLY A 311 24.36 5.38 -56.40
N CYS A 312 25.30 4.67 -57.04
CA CYS A 312 25.35 4.50 -58.50
C CYS A 312 25.06 3.08 -58.99
N ASN A 313 24.75 2.15 -58.08
CA ASN A 313 24.43 0.74 -58.34
C ASN A 313 25.52 -0.08 -59.06
N GLN A 314 26.75 0.43 -59.16
CA GLN A 314 27.89 -0.28 -59.73
C GLN A 314 28.57 -1.20 -58.70
N PRO A 315 29.07 -2.38 -59.09
CA PRO A 315 29.77 -3.31 -58.20
C PRO A 315 31.19 -2.82 -57.84
N GLY A 316 31.79 -3.39 -56.80
CA GLY A 316 33.20 -3.20 -56.46
C GLY A 316 33.52 -2.04 -55.51
N HIS A 317 32.53 -1.26 -55.07
CA HIS A 317 32.72 -0.22 -54.05
C HIS A 317 31.45 0.09 -53.25
N PHE A 318 31.61 0.55 -52.01
CA PHE A 318 30.51 1.04 -51.18
C PHE A 318 30.26 2.54 -51.42
N ARG A 319 29.05 3.04 -51.09
CA ARG A 319 28.63 4.44 -51.34
C ARG A 319 29.61 5.50 -50.82
N ARG A 320 30.34 5.21 -49.75
CA ARG A 320 31.39 6.11 -49.20
C ARG A 320 32.57 6.34 -50.16
N ASN A 321 32.86 5.36 -51.02
CA ASN A 321 33.99 5.39 -51.97
C ASN A 321 33.51 5.52 -53.42
N CYS A 322 32.28 6.02 -53.64
CA CYS A 322 31.72 6.13 -54.98
C CYS A 322 32.43 7.21 -55.81
N PRO A 323 32.97 6.88 -57.00
CA PRO A 323 33.67 7.86 -57.85
C PRO A 323 32.73 8.92 -58.44
N THR A 324 31.43 8.64 -58.51
CA THR A 324 30.39 9.58 -58.94
C THR A 324 29.69 10.28 -57.77
N ASN A 325 30.27 10.26 -56.57
CA ASN A 325 29.65 10.89 -55.40
C ASN A 325 29.63 12.43 -55.56
N PRO A 326 28.47 13.09 -55.54
CA PRO A 326 28.35 14.53 -55.79
C PRO A 326 29.08 15.42 -54.76
N TRP A 327 29.49 14.87 -53.61
CA TRP A 327 30.21 15.58 -52.55
C TRP A 327 31.74 15.63 -52.75
N LYS A 328 32.28 15.03 -53.82
CA LYS A 328 33.72 15.04 -54.16
C LYS A 328 34.05 15.85 -55.42
N ALA A 329 33.30 16.90 -55.73
CA ALA A 329 33.75 17.88 -56.72
C ALA A 329 35.00 18.63 -56.18
N PRO A 330 36.07 18.80 -56.96
CA PRO A 330 37.21 19.61 -56.54
C PRO A 330 36.77 21.05 -56.29
N ARG A 331 37.07 21.59 -55.11
CA ARG A 331 37.04 23.04 -54.90
C ARG A 331 38.16 23.65 -55.73
N ASP A 332 37.83 24.21 -56.89
CA ASP A 332 38.75 25.04 -57.65
C ASP A 332 39.24 26.20 -56.77
N LYS A 333 40.56 26.23 -56.56
CA LYS A 333 41.25 27.38 -55.97
C LYS A 333 41.29 28.49 -57.02
N LYS A 334 40.53 29.56 -56.82
CA LYS A 334 40.73 30.82 -57.54
C LYS A 334 41.75 31.67 -56.78
N TYR A 335 42.86 31.99 -57.44
CA TYR A 335 43.68 33.16 -57.15
C TYR A 335 43.09 34.38 -57.86
#